data_AF-A0A091HAP6-F1
#
_entry.id   AF-A0A091HAP6-F1
#
_cell.length_a   1.000
_cell.length_b   1.000
_cell.length_c   1.000
_cell.angle_alpha   90.00
_cell.angle_beta   90.00
_cell.angle_gamma   90.00
#
_symmetry.space_group_name_H-M   'P 1'
#
loop_
_entity.id
_entity.type
_entity.pdbx_description
1 polymer ?
#
loop_
_entity_poly.entity_id
_entity_poly.type
_entity_poly.pdbx_seq_one_letter_code
_entity_poly.pdbx_strand_id
1 'polypeptide(L)'
;LTGFLQASSSFEVKDSSGKVCIIADLTAAFSVEYKSNGQKEFVHFFLPQNATVEPQSSCGRDNTSHPVLVLGFGAGHSLSLNFSEHADKYQVEELVFHYNLSDATLFHNSTTGDVKRVSHKNIIQAYMGTKYRCISSKQINMKNVNVTFSNVTLEAYLTNGTFSTNKTECHEDMVSTTTIAPTTPKQTTSQVPTTSPAPTALPPNPTVGKYNVTGPNGTCVLASMGLQINITYEKKDEKMGLDLLNFVPRNTTASGRCNNTSAFLNLTFEKTSVAFYFALNASSEKFFLQGVSVNTTLPSEAKETQFRASNGSMSELRATVGNSYRCSAEENLQVTDKAYLNVFNVQIQVFKIDGDKFG
;
A
#
# COMPACT_ATOMS: atom_id res chain seq x y z
N LEU A 1 1.06 -1.14 25.23
CA LEU A 1 0.43 -1.92 24.14
C LEU A 1 1.30 -1.77 22.91
N THR A 2 1.85 -2.86 22.42
CA THR A 2 2.78 -2.97 21.29
C THR A 2 2.07 -2.68 19.97
N GLY A 3 2.41 -1.56 19.33
CA GLY A 3 2.00 -1.28 17.95
C GLY A 3 2.82 -2.14 17.00
N PHE A 4 2.17 -3.12 16.36
CA PHE A 4 2.80 -3.92 15.32
C PHE A 4 2.95 -3.07 14.05
N LEU A 5 4.21 -2.74 13.70
CA LEU A 5 4.59 -2.49 12.31
C LEU A 5 4.15 -3.73 11.52
N GLN A 6 3.29 -3.56 10.52
CA GLN A 6 2.86 -4.70 9.72
C GLN A 6 3.99 -5.10 8.75
N ALA A 7 4.88 -5.96 9.25
CA ALA A 7 5.87 -6.67 8.46
C ALA A 7 5.18 -7.67 7.51
N SER A 8 5.80 -7.95 6.37
CA SER A 8 5.40 -9.06 5.49
C SER A 8 5.45 -10.37 6.28
N SER A 9 4.37 -11.14 6.25
CA SER A 9 4.32 -12.46 6.89
C SER A 9 4.92 -13.49 5.95
N SER A 10 5.72 -14.41 6.51
CA SER A 10 6.39 -15.48 5.76
C SER A 10 5.71 -16.83 6.02
N PHE A 11 5.44 -17.57 4.96
CA PHE A 11 4.73 -18.84 4.99
C PHE A 11 5.46 -19.90 4.16
N GLU A 12 5.61 -21.10 4.72
CA GLU A 12 6.25 -22.24 4.07
C GLU A 12 5.29 -23.43 3.98
N VAL A 13 5.20 -24.07 2.82
CA VAL A 13 4.52 -25.36 2.66
C VAL A 13 5.57 -26.46 2.48
N LYS A 14 5.43 -27.53 3.26
CA LYS A 14 6.33 -28.68 3.28
C LYS A 14 5.61 -29.95 2.86
N ASP A 15 6.29 -30.82 2.14
CA ASP A 15 5.79 -32.16 1.86
C ASP A 15 5.94 -33.09 3.07
N SER A 16 5.49 -34.34 2.94
CA SER A 16 5.60 -35.35 3.99
C SER A 16 7.04 -35.75 4.33
N SER A 17 8.02 -35.41 3.48
CA SER A 17 9.45 -35.59 3.74
C SER A 17 10.10 -34.40 4.44
N GLY A 18 9.35 -33.30 4.64
CA GLY A 18 9.82 -32.06 5.24
C GLY A 18 10.46 -31.08 4.25
N LYS A 19 10.42 -31.38 2.94
CA LYS A 19 10.97 -30.51 1.90
C LYS A 19 10.00 -29.37 1.58
N VAL A 20 10.51 -28.14 1.57
CA VAL A 20 9.73 -26.93 1.24
C VAL A 20 9.49 -26.85 -0.26
N CYS A 21 8.23 -26.63 -0.64
CA CYS A 21 7.78 -26.54 -2.03
C CYS A 21 7.12 -25.21 -2.39
N ILE A 22 6.66 -24.43 -1.39
CA ILE A 22 6.16 -23.06 -1.55
C ILE A 22 6.78 -22.21 -0.44
N ILE A 23 7.28 -21.03 -0.81
CA ILE A 23 7.61 -19.96 0.14
C ILE A 23 6.87 -18.70 -0.31
N ALA A 24 6.15 -18.08 0.61
CA ALA A 24 5.37 -16.88 0.36
C ALA A 24 5.60 -15.85 1.47
N ASP A 25 6.26 -14.75 1.12
CA ASP A 25 6.33 -13.54 1.93
C ASP A 25 5.35 -12.53 1.34
N LEU A 26 4.32 -12.14 2.07
CA LEU A 26 3.33 -11.21 1.53
C LEU A 26 2.65 -10.36 2.59
N THR A 27 2.18 -9.20 2.14
CA THR A 27 1.21 -8.38 2.87
C THR A 27 -0.09 -8.40 2.10
N ALA A 28 -1.21 -8.64 2.78
CA ALA A 28 -2.54 -8.58 2.18
C ALA A 28 -3.49 -7.73 3.03
N ALA A 29 -4.26 -6.89 2.36
CA ALA A 29 -5.34 -6.10 2.94
C ALA A 29 -6.67 -6.49 2.30
N PHE A 30 -7.71 -6.61 3.10
CA PHE A 30 -9.04 -7.03 2.69
C PHE A 30 -10.03 -5.88 2.91
N SER A 31 -10.90 -5.68 1.93
CA SER A 31 -12.08 -4.80 2.03
C SER A 31 -13.29 -5.64 1.63
N VAL A 32 -14.21 -5.89 2.55
CA VAL A 32 -15.38 -6.74 2.33
C VAL A 32 -16.65 -5.93 2.51
N GLU A 33 -17.48 -5.84 1.47
CA GLU A 33 -18.85 -5.36 1.55
C GLU A 33 -19.75 -6.48 2.09
N TYR A 34 -20.49 -6.24 3.18
CA TYR A 34 -21.42 -7.19 3.78
C TYR A 34 -22.73 -6.51 4.20
N LYS A 35 -23.74 -7.31 4.55
CA LYS A 35 -25.04 -6.80 5.01
C LYS A 35 -25.15 -6.84 6.54
N SER A 36 -25.37 -5.69 7.14
CA SER A 36 -25.57 -5.48 8.58
C SER A 36 -26.95 -4.86 8.78
N ASN A 37 -27.84 -5.53 9.54
CA ASN A 37 -29.22 -5.07 9.80
C ASN A 37 -29.99 -4.57 8.55
N GLY A 38 -29.79 -5.24 7.40
CA GLY A 38 -30.42 -4.88 6.13
C GLY A 38 -29.75 -3.74 5.34
N GLN A 39 -28.73 -3.08 5.91
CA GLN A 39 -27.90 -2.08 5.24
C GLN A 39 -26.59 -2.68 4.73
N LYS A 40 -25.98 -2.04 3.73
CA LYS A 40 -24.66 -2.41 3.21
C LYS A 40 -23.58 -1.71 4.02
N GLU A 41 -22.61 -2.47 4.51
CA GLU A 41 -21.45 -1.99 5.26
C GLU A 41 -20.15 -2.54 4.65
N PHE A 42 -19.03 -1.92 5.00
CA PHE A 42 -17.69 -2.36 4.60
C PHE A 42 -16.82 -2.58 5.84
N VAL A 43 -16.10 -3.70 5.86
CA VAL A 43 -15.01 -3.92 6.83
C VAL A 43 -13.68 -3.94 6.11
N HIS A 44 -12.68 -3.34 6.76
CA HIS A 44 -11.30 -3.30 6.30
C HIS A 44 -10.41 -3.95 7.36
N PHE A 45 -9.58 -4.89 6.95
CA PHE A 45 -8.64 -5.55 7.85
C PHE A 45 -7.45 -6.10 7.05
N PHE A 46 -6.42 -6.51 7.76
CA PHE A 46 -5.21 -7.04 7.17
C PHE A 46 -5.07 -8.53 7.45
N LEU A 47 -4.30 -9.23 6.60
CA LEU A 47 -3.80 -10.55 6.93
C LEU A 47 -2.93 -10.43 8.19
N PRO A 48 -3.32 -11.06 9.31
CA PRO A 48 -2.60 -10.87 10.55
C PRO A 48 -1.30 -11.67 10.54
N GLN A 49 -0.33 -11.24 11.36
CA GLN A 49 0.97 -11.92 11.47
C GLN A 49 0.87 -13.33 12.08
N ASN A 50 -0.21 -13.63 12.78
CA ASN A 50 -0.49 -14.95 13.34
C ASN A 50 -1.30 -15.87 12.41
N ALA A 51 -1.46 -15.51 11.13
CA ALA A 51 -2.03 -16.42 10.15
C ALA A 51 -1.22 -17.71 10.05
N THR A 52 -1.90 -18.84 9.83
CA THR A 52 -1.30 -20.18 9.82
C THR A 52 -1.43 -20.84 8.46
N VAL A 53 -0.45 -21.66 8.10
CA VAL A 53 -0.55 -22.55 6.94
C VAL A 53 -1.48 -23.71 7.31
N GLU A 54 -2.62 -23.80 6.63
CA GLU A 54 -3.66 -24.78 6.95
C GLU A 54 -3.35 -26.16 6.35
N PRO A 55 -3.90 -27.26 6.91
CA PRO A 55 -3.65 -28.63 6.43
C PRO A 55 -4.06 -28.92 4.99
N GLN A 56 -4.91 -28.07 4.38
CA GLN A 56 -5.27 -28.18 2.97
C GLN A 56 -4.16 -27.67 2.03
N SER A 57 -3.14 -27.00 2.57
CA SER A 57 -1.93 -26.65 1.82
C SER A 57 -1.19 -27.91 1.41
N SER A 58 -0.66 -27.92 0.20
CA SER A 58 0.00 -29.10 -0.37
C SER A 58 1.07 -28.69 -1.37
N CYS A 59 2.11 -29.52 -1.49
CA CYS A 59 3.10 -29.41 -2.55
C CYS A 59 2.60 -29.93 -3.90
N GLY A 60 1.37 -30.46 -3.95
CA GLY A 60 0.91 -31.23 -5.09
C GLY A 60 1.64 -32.57 -5.19
N ARG A 61 1.37 -33.29 -6.28
CA ARG A 61 2.06 -34.53 -6.64
C ARG A 61 2.35 -34.47 -8.13
N ASP A 62 3.61 -34.72 -8.49
CA ASP A 62 4.11 -34.63 -9.86
C ASP A 62 3.09 -35.16 -10.88
N ASN A 63 2.72 -34.31 -11.85
CA ASN A 63 1.79 -34.59 -12.96
C ASN A 63 0.32 -34.92 -12.59
N THR A 64 -0.09 -34.83 -11.31
CA THR A 64 -1.47 -35.17 -10.89
C THR A 64 -2.17 -34.08 -10.10
N SER A 65 -1.42 -33.26 -9.35
CA SER A 65 -1.97 -32.10 -8.66
C SER A 65 -0.92 -31.01 -8.49
N HIS A 66 -1.37 -29.76 -8.54
CA HIS A 66 -0.49 -28.61 -8.39
C HIS A 66 -0.39 -28.18 -6.92
N PRO A 67 0.67 -27.44 -6.54
CA PRO A 67 0.81 -26.88 -5.22
C PRO A 67 -0.35 -25.95 -4.86
N VAL A 68 -0.69 -25.90 -3.57
CA VAL A 68 -1.72 -25.03 -3.00
C VAL A 68 -1.20 -24.48 -1.68
N LEU A 69 -1.32 -23.17 -1.49
CA LEU A 69 -1.10 -22.52 -0.20
C LEU A 69 -2.44 -22.06 0.35
N VAL A 70 -2.82 -22.52 1.53
CA VAL A 70 -4.02 -22.08 2.26
C VAL A 70 -3.59 -21.45 3.57
N LEU A 71 -3.92 -20.17 3.75
CA LEU A 71 -3.65 -19.41 4.96
C LEU A 71 -4.93 -19.26 5.76
N GLY A 72 -4.97 -19.76 6.98
CA GLY A 72 -6.09 -19.62 7.93
C GLY A 72 -5.82 -18.50 8.91
N PHE A 73 -6.84 -17.73 9.26
CA PHE A 73 -6.71 -16.66 10.24
C PHE A 73 -8.06 -16.24 10.84
N GLY A 74 -7.98 -15.58 12.00
CA GLY A 74 -9.16 -15.06 12.72
C GLY A 74 -10.19 -16.15 13.03
N ALA A 75 -11.47 -15.77 13.09
CA ALA A 75 -12.55 -16.71 13.38
C ALA A 75 -13.05 -17.43 12.11
N GLY A 76 -12.17 -18.18 11.44
CA GLY A 76 -12.53 -19.05 10.31
C GLY A 76 -12.47 -18.40 8.93
N HIS A 77 -11.58 -17.41 8.74
CA HIS A 77 -11.26 -16.88 7.41
C HIS A 77 -10.11 -17.67 6.79
N SER A 78 -10.07 -17.76 5.46
CA SER A 78 -8.92 -18.33 4.76
C SER A 78 -8.62 -17.70 3.42
N LEU A 79 -7.34 -17.58 3.08
CA LEU A 79 -6.83 -17.12 1.80
C LEU A 79 -6.06 -18.26 1.11
N SER A 80 -6.50 -18.67 -0.07
CA SER A 80 -5.88 -19.74 -0.86
C SER A 80 -5.23 -19.17 -2.12
N LEU A 81 -4.00 -19.59 -2.39
CA LEU A 81 -3.31 -19.43 -3.67
C LEU A 81 -3.17 -20.81 -4.31
N ASN A 82 -3.93 -21.04 -5.38
CA ASN A 82 -3.88 -22.28 -6.15
C ASN A 82 -2.92 -22.08 -7.31
N PHE A 83 -1.87 -22.88 -7.37
CA PHE A 83 -0.86 -22.76 -8.39
C PHE A 83 -1.19 -23.63 -9.60
N SER A 84 -0.69 -23.23 -10.77
CA SER A 84 -0.56 -24.12 -11.91
C SER A 84 0.73 -23.82 -12.65
N GLU A 85 1.13 -24.76 -13.50
CA GLU A 85 2.30 -24.63 -14.36
C GLU A 85 1.87 -24.66 -15.82
N HIS A 86 2.49 -23.82 -16.63
CA HIS A 86 2.30 -23.81 -18.07
C HIS A 86 3.60 -23.45 -18.77
N ALA A 87 4.11 -24.39 -19.56
CA ALA A 87 5.40 -24.30 -20.23
C ALA A 87 6.55 -24.04 -19.23
N ASP A 88 7.24 -22.91 -19.35
CA ASP A 88 8.38 -22.51 -18.52
C ASP A 88 7.99 -21.60 -17.35
N LYS A 89 6.69 -21.52 -17.01
CA LYS A 89 6.15 -20.60 -16.00
C LYS A 89 5.26 -21.30 -14.98
N TYR A 90 5.30 -20.80 -13.75
CA TYR A 90 4.25 -21.04 -12.77
C TYR A 90 3.36 -19.80 -12.64
N GLN A 91 2.12 -20.01 -12.21
CA GLN A 91 1.18 -18.94 -11.95
C GLN A 91 0.30 -19.28 -10.75
N VAL A 92 -0.26 -18.24 -10.13
CA VAL A 92 -1.44 -18.40 -9.27
C VAL A 92 -2.67 -18.41 -10.18
N GLU A 93 -3.15 -19.62 -10.48
CA GLU A 93 -4.30 -19.87 -11.34
C GLU A 93 -5.59 -19.35 -10.71
N GLU A 94 -5.77 -19.58 -9.41
CA GLU A 94 -6.95 -19.12 -8.68
C GLU A 94 -6.56 -18.62 -7.28
N LEU A 95 -6.88 -17.35 -7.01
CA LEU A 95 -6.97 -16.78 -5.68
C LEU A 95 -8.36 -17.09 -5.13
N VAL A 96 -8.45 -17.69 -3.95
CA VAL A 96 -9.73 -17.93 -3.28
C VAL A 96 -9.71 -17.30 -1.89
N PHE A 97 -10.74 -16.54 -1.54
CA PHE A 97 -10.92 -16.00 -0.21
C PHE A 97 -12.22 -16.52 0.40
N HIS A 98 -12.12 -17.17 1.55
CA HIS A 98 -13.23 -17.53 2.41
C HIS A 98 -13.28 -16.56 3.59
N TYR A 99 -14.44 -15.95 3.82
CA TYR A 99 -14.66 -15.12 5.01
C TYR A 99 -15.89 -15.58 5.76
N ASN A 100 -15.73 -15.69 7.08
CA ASN A 100 -16.79 -16.07 7.99
C ASN A 100 -17.55 -14.84 8.47
N LEU A 101 -18.77 -14.66 7.97
CA LEU A 101 -19.63 -13.54 8.38
C LEU A 101 -20.15 -13.67 9.83
N SER A 102 -19.94 -14.82 10.49
CA SER A 102 -20.19 -14.99 11.93
C SER A 102 -19.07 -14.43 12.82
N ASP A 103 -17.95 -13.99 12.24
CA ASP A 103 -16.89 -13.34 13.02
C ASP A 103 -17.36 -11.96 13.50
N ALA A 104 -17.92 -11.91 14.71
CA ALA A 104 -18.43 -10.69 15.31
C ALA A 104 -17.36 -9.62 15.57
N THR A 105 -16.06 -9.96 15.51
CA THR A 105 -14.97 -8.99 15.68
C THR A 105 -14.75 -8.15 14.43
N LEU A 106 -15.09 -8.69 13.24
CA LEU A 106 -14.97 -8.01 11.95
C LEU A 106 -16.33 -7.62 11.37
N PHE A 107 -17.31 -8.52 11.45
CA PHE A 107 -18.62 -8.40 10.81
C PHE A 107 -19.72 -8.18 11.86
N HIS A 108 -19.76 -6.97 12.42
CA HIS A 108 -20.73 -6.61 13.45
C HIS A 108 -22.16 -6.65 12.89
N ASN A 109 -23.09 -7.28 13.60
CA ASN A 109 -24.50 -7.40 13.23
C ASN A 109 -24.76 -7.98 11.82
N SER A 110 -23.85 -8.84 11.34
CA SER A 110 -24.05 -9.55 10.08
C SER A 110 -25.37 -10.33 10.07
N THR A 111 -26.12 -10.18 8.99
CA THR A 111 -27.46 -10.82 8.84
C THR A 111 -27.40 -12.27 8.38
N THR A 112 -26.23 -12.76 7.95
CA THR A 112 -26.02 -14.14 7.50
C THR A 112 -24.81 -14.71 8.22
N GLY A 113 -24.99 -15.82 8.95
CA GLY A 113 -23.90 -16.51 9.66
C GLY A 113 -23.06 -17.45 8.79
N ASP A 114 -23.10 -17.30 7.46
CA ASP A 114 -22.46 -18.23 6.54
C ASP A 114 -21.01 -17.86 6.25
N VAL A 115 -20.20 -18.86 5.96
CA VAL A 115 -18.90 -18.67 5.29
C VAL A 115 -19.15 -18.38 3.81
N LYS A 116 -18.63 -17.26 3.30
CA LYS A 116 -18.73 -16.88 1.89
C LYS A 116 -17.41 -17.17 1.18
N ARG A 117 -17.49 -17.60 -0.07
CA ARG A 117 -16.34 -17.87 -0.96
C ARG A 117 -16.35 -16.92 -2.15
N VAL A 118 -15.24 -16.23 -2.38
CA VAL A 118 -14.99 -15.45 -3.59
C VAL A 118 -13.67 -15.89 -4.23
N SER A 119 -13.53 -15.74 -5.55
CA SER A 119 -12.29 -16.07 -6.23
C SER A 119 -12.01 -15.18 -7.44
N HIS A 120 -10.73 -15.13 -7.82
CA HIS A 120 -10.21 -14.47 -9.01
C HIS A 120 -9.13 -15.34 -9.66
N LYS A 121 -9.00 -15.32 -10.98
CA LYS A 121 -8.01 -16.14 -11.68
C LYS A 121 -6.82 -15.34 -12.20
N ASN A 122 -5.68 -16.00 -12.39
CA ASN A 122 -4.49 -15.47 -13.08
C ASN A 122 -3.94 -14.18 -12.46
N ILE A 123 -3.65 -14.18 -11.15
CA ILE A 123 -3.25 -12.95 -10.44
C ILE A 123 -1.73 -12.70 -10.42
N ILE A 124 -0.93 -13.76 -10.53
CA ILE A 124 0.54 -13.76 -10.45
C ILE A 124 1.08 -14.76 -11.47
N GLN A 125 2.17 -14.41 -12.16
CA GLN A 125 2.88 -15.29 -13.08
C GLN A 125 4.39 -15.03 -12.97
N ALA A 126 5.18 -16.10 -12.98
CA ALA A 126 6.64 -16.04 -12.96
C ALA A 126 7.28 -17.22 -13.69
N TYR A 127 8.53 -17.05 -14.11
CA TYR A 127 9.31 -18.14 -14.71
C TYR A 127 9.68 -19.20 -13.68
N MET A 128 9.67 -20.46 -14.09
CA MET A 128 10.14 -21.57 -13.26
C MET A 128 11.59 -21.36 -12.81
N GLY A 129 11.89 -21.68 -11.54
CA GLY A 129 13.20 -21.45 -10.95
C GLY A 129 13.55 -19.98 -10.72
N THR A 130 12.53 -19.12 -10.56
CA THR A 130 12.71 -17.73 -10.15
C THR A 130 11.76 -17.40 -9.02
N LYS A 131 12.16 -16.50 -8.11
CA LYS A 131 11.23 -15.90 -7.15
C LYS A 131 10.44 -14.78 -7.82
N TYR A 132 9.12 -14.82 -7.71
CA TYR A 132 8.28 -13.68 -8.04
C TYR A 132 8.49 -12.58 -7.00
N ARG A 133 8.69 -11.33 -7.43
CA ARG A 133 8.79 -10.17 -6.54
C ARG A 133 7.89 -9.04 -7.04
N CYS A 134 7.04 -8.55 -6.15
CA CYS A 134 6.21 -7.37 -6.36
C CYS A 134 6.10 -6.54 -5.08
N ILE A 135 6.83 -5.43 -5.03
CA ILE A 135 6.82 -4.47 -3.93
C ILE A 135 5.56 -3.62 -4.02
N SER A 136 5.22 -3.17 -5.23
CA SER A 136 4.05 -2.33 -5.49
C SER A 136 2.74 -2.99 -5.08
N SER A 137 1.80 -2.17 -4.64
CA SER A 137 0.47 -2.62 -4.27
C SER A 137 -0.35 -3.00 -5.50
N LYS A 138 -0.92 -4.20 -5.50
CA LYS A 138 -1.81 -4.72 -6.54
C LYS A 138 -3.16 -5.09 -5.95
N GLN A 139 -4.21 -4.40 -6.39
CA GLN A 139 -5.58 -4.66 -5.95
C GLN A 139 -6.28 -5.66 -6.89
N ILE A 140 -6.87 -6.69 -6.31
CA ILE A 140 -7.66 -7.71 -6.98
C ILE A 140 -9.11 -7.55 -6.55
N ASN A 141 -10.00 -7.26 -7.50
CA ASN A 141 -11.43 -7.16 -7.27
C ASN A 141 -12.10 -8.54 -7.43
N MET A 142 -12.89 -8.92 -6.42
CA MET A 142 -13.60 -10.19 -6.32
C MET A 142 -15.04 -9.97 -5.87
N LYS A 143 -15.87 -9.48 -6.80
CA LYS A 143 -17.30 -9.15 -6.54
C LYS A 143 -17.44 -8.08 -5.45
N ASN A 144 -17.83 -8.48 -4.25
CA ASN A 144 -18.06 -7.64 -3.08
C ASN A 144 -16.82 -7.56 -2.16
N VAL A 145 -15.69 -8.12 -2.59
CA VAL A 145 -14.43 -8.12 -1.86
C VAL A 145 -13.33 -7.52 -2.73
N ASN A 146 -12.48 -6.68 -2.14
CA ASN A 146 -11.18 -6.31 -2.70
C ASN A 146 -10.07 -6.88 -1.83
N VAL A 147 -9.07 -7.50 -2.46
CA VAL A 147 -7.83 -7.93 -1.81
C VAL A 147 -6.67 -7.17 -2.42
N THR A 148 -5.89 -6.48 -1.60
CA THR A 148 -4.71 -5.73 -2.03
C THR A 148 -3.48 -6.44 -1.53
N PHE A 149 -2.65 -6.92 -2.44
CA PHE A 149 -1.34 -7.48 -2.15
C PHE A 149 -0.27 -6.41 -2.25
N SER A 150 0.73 -6.44 -1.37
CA SER A 150 1.94 -5.62 -1.45
C SER A 150 3.11 -6.36 -0.82
N ASN A 151 4.34 -5.96 -1.16
CA ASN A 151 5.57 -6.61 -0.65
C ASN A 151 5.54 -8.14 -0.82
N VAL A 152 5.10 -8.61 -1.98
CA VAL A 152 5.02 -10.03 -2.32
C VAL A 152 6.39 -10.53 -2.77
N THR A 153 6.93 -11.54 -2.09
CA THR A 153 7.97 -12.42 -2.60
C THR A 153 7.44 -13.84 -2.55
N LEU A 154 7.27 -14.48 -3.70
CA LEU A 154 6.55 -15.76 -3.78
C LEU A 154 7.26 -16.71 -4.73
N GLU A 155 7.43 -17.95 -4.32
CA GLU A 155 7.92 -19.02 -5.19
C GLU A 155 7.18 -20.32 -4.87
N ALA A 156 6.82 -21.04 -5.92
CA ALA A 156 6.23 -22.36 -5.86
C ALA A 156 7.10 -23.34 -6.66
N TYR A 157 6.87 -24.64 -6.49
CA TYR A 157 7.64 -25.71 -7.14
C TYR A 157 9.12 -25.70 -6.74
N LEU A 158 9.42 -25.32 -5.49
CA LEU A 158 10.81 -25.26 -5.01
C LEU A 158 11.47 -26.64 -5.00
N THR A 159 12.68 -26.71 -5.55
CA THR A 159 13.51 -27.93 -5.51
C THR A 159 14.58 -27.89 -4.42
N ASN A 160 15.08 -26.69 -4.08
CA ASN A 160 16.16 -26.47 -3.12
C ASN A 160 15.68 -26.00 -1.75
N GLY A 161 14.35 -25.92 -1.53
CA GLY A 161 13.73 -25.52 -0.27
C GLY A 161 14.01 -24.08 0.18
N THR A 162 14.59 -23.25 -0.68
CA THR A 162 14.89 -21.82 -0.46
C THR A 162 14.59 -21.04 -1.73
N PHE A 163 14.31 -19.75 -1.60
CA PHE A 163 14.06 -18.88 -2.75
C PHE A 163 15.20 -18.96 -3.79
N SER A 164 14.83 -19.00 -5.06
CA SER A 164 15.73 -18.88 -6.17
C SER A 164 16.51 -17.56 -6.13
N THR A 165 17.75 -17.61 -6.64
CA THR A 165 18.61 -16.44 -6.79
C THR A 165 18.06 -15.48 -7.84
N ASN A 166 17.61 -16.03 -8.97
CA ASN A 166 16.96 -15.28 -10.04
C ASN A 166 15.54 -14.85 -9.62
N LYS A 167 15.08 -13.72 -10.17
CA LYS A 167 13.77 -13.15 -9.88
C LYS A 167 12.97 -12.88 -11.14
N THR A 168 11.66 -13.03 -11.05
CA THR A 168 10.69 -12.43 -11.98
C THR A 168 10.04 -11.25 -11.29
N GLU A 169 10.18 -10.06 -11.85
CA GLU A 169 9.54 -8.85 -11.31
C GLU A 169 8.14 -8.68 -11.89
N CYS A 170 7.20 -8.18 -11.06
CA CYS A 170 5.89 -7.82 -11.53
C CYS A 170 5.95 -6.58 -12.43
N HIS A 171 4.99 -6.46 -13.35
CA HIS A 171 4.91 -5.33 -14.26
C HIS A 171 4.81 -3.99 -13.52
N GLU A 172 4.16 -3.98 -12.36
CA GLU A 172 3.98 -2.81 -11.50
C GLU A 172 5.33 -2.25 -10.98
N ASP A 173 6.34 -3.11 -10.81
CA ASP A 173 7.69 -2.72 -10.36
C ASP A 173 8.65 -2.44 -11.52
N MET A 174 8.28 -2.77 -12.77
CA MET A 174 9.14 -2.56 -13.93
C MET A 174 9.15 -1.07 -14.32
N VAL A 175 10.14 -0.34 -13.80
CA VAL A 175 10.44 1.02 -14.24
C VAL A 175 10.91 0.96 -15.71
N SER A 176 10.19 1.64 -16.62
CA SER A 176 10.67 1.88 -17.98
C SER A 176 12.01 2.62 -17.92
N THR A 177 13.09 1.87 -18.09
CA THR A 177 14.42 2.40 -18.34
C THR A 177 14.45 2.86 -19.80
N THR A 178 13.89 4.04 -20.07
CA THR A 178 14.19 4.74 -21.32
C THR A 178 15.61 5.31 -21.21
N THR A 179 16.59 4.44 -21.46
CA THR A 179 17.99 4.82 -21.57
C THR A 179 18.12 5.69 -22.82
N ILE A 180 18.34 7.00 -22.61
CA ILE A 180 18.69 7.95 -23.65
C ILE A 180 20.08 7.56 -24.17
N ALA A 181 20.16 7.05 -25.39
CA ALA A 181 21.40 6.88 -26.13
C ALA A 181 21.36 7.74 -27.42
N PRO A 182 22.48 8.34 -27.84
CA PRO A 182 22.50 9.38 -28.88
C PRO A 182 22.18 8.84 -30.27
N THR A 183 21.33 9.57 -30.99
CA THR A 183 20.87 9.31 -32.35
C THR A 183 21.99 9.55 -33.39
N THR A 184 22.20 8.58 -34.28
CA THR A 184 22.78 8.78 -35.61
C THR A 184 21.72 8.44 -36.66
N PRO A 185 21.54 9.22 -37.74
CA PRO A 185 20.37 9.09 -38.61
C PRO A 185 20.62 8.09 -39.74
N LYS A 186 19.71 7.13 -39.92
CA LYS A 186 19.53 6.47 -41.21
C LYS A 186 18.06 6.20 -41.48
N GLN A 187 17.56 6.84 -42.53
CA GLN A 187 16.24 6.66 -43.13
C GLN A 187 16.02 5.22 -43.56
N THR A 188 14.86 4.63 -43.24
CA THR A 188 14.06 3.85 -44.20
C THR A 188 12.58 3.81 -43.76
N THR A 189 11.72 3.62 -44.75
CA THR A 189 10.28 3.90 -44.92
C THR A 189 9.25 3.16 -44.06
N SER A 190 8.13 3.87 -43.86
CA SER A 190 6.73 3.48 -43.59
C SER A 190 6.33 2.00 -43.59
N GLN A 191 5.61 1.61 -42.52
CA GLN A 191 4.30 0.97 -42.62
C GLN A 191 3.49 1.16 -41.31
N VAL A 192 2.24 1.57 -41.48
CA VAL A 192 1.25 1.87 -40.43
C VAL A 192 0.53 0.58 -40.02
N PRO A 193 0.32 0.34 -38.72
CA PRO A 193 -0.93 -0.26 -38.29
C PRO A 193 -1.62 0.54 -37.17
N THR A 194 -2.84 0.99 -37.49
CA THR A 194 -4.05 1.10 -36.64
C THR A 194 -3.91 1.42 -35.15
N THR A 195 -4.39 2.61 -34.82
CA THR A 195 -4.70 3.14 -33.48
C THR A 195 -5.70 2.26 -32.70
N SER A 196 -5.28 1.78 -31.54
CA SER A 196 -6.15 1.37 -30.43
C SER A 196 -6.06 2.42 -29.32
N PRO A 197 -7.12 2.72 -28.55
CA PRO A 197 -7.14 3.84 -27.61
C PRO A 197 -6.12 3.65 -26.49
N ALA A 198 -5.36 4.70 -26.20
CA ALA A 198 -4.40 4.73 -25.11
C ALA A 198 -5.06 4.35 -23.77
N PRO A 199 -4.42 3.52 -22.92
CA PRO A 199 -4.80 3.40 -21.53
C PRO A 199 -4.67 4.78 -20.89
N THR A 200 -5.75 5.27 -20.27
CA THR A 200 -5.75 6.53 -19.52
C THR A 200 -4.61 6.50 -18.51
N ALA A 201 -3.57 7.31 -18.75
CA ALA A 201 -2.40 7.38 -17.89
C ALA A 201 -2.85 7.68 -16.46
N LEU A 202 -2.37 6.88 -15.49
CA LEU A 202 -2.47 7.27 -14.09
C LEU A 202 -1.85 8.67 -13.94
N PRO A 203 -2.44 9.55 -13.11
CA PRO A 203 -1.89 10.87 -12.89
C PRO A 203 -0.45 10.74 -12.39
N PRO A 204 0.47 11.60 -12.88
CA PRO A 204 1.89 11.51 -12.55
C PRO A 204 2.09 11.66 -11.04
N ASN A 205 3.14 11.01 -10.51
CA ASN A 205 3.54 11.17 -9.11
C ASN A 205 3.75 12.66 -8.79
N PRO A 206 3.39 13.11 -7.57
CA PRO A 206 3.52 14.52 -7.20
C PRO A 206 4.99 14.94 -7.22
N THR A 207 5.23 16.18 -7.67
CA THR A 207 6.58 16.75 -7.66
C THR A 207 7.06 16.97 -6.23
N VAL A 208 8.32 16.65 -5.96
CA VAL A 208 8.92 16.86 -4.64
C VAL A 208 9.10 18.35 -4.36
N GLY A 209 8.49 18.82 -3.28
CA GLY A 209 8.64 20.19 -2.78
C GLY A 209 9.59 20.26 -1.59
N LYS A 210 10.17 21.44 -1.37
CA LYS A 210 11.00 21.73 -0.19
C LYS A 210 10.29 22.77 0.66
N TYR A 211 10.13 22.47 1.94
CA TYR A 211 9.36 23.25 2.89
C TYR A 211 10.19 23.43 4.16
N ASN A 212 10.06 24.59 4.80
CA ASN A 212 10.67 24.84 6.09
C ASN A 212 9.71 25.61 7.01
N VAL A 213 9.99 25.53 8.30
CA VAL A 213 9.37 26.36 9.33
C VAL A 213 10.50 26.94 10.15
N THR A 214 10.57 28.26 10.19
CA THR A 214 11.58 29.00 10.95
C THR A 214 10.93 29.62 12.17
N GLY A 215 11.44 29.29 13.36
CA GLY A 215 11.05 29.89 14.61
C GLY A 215 12.06 30.95 15.08
N PRO A 216 11.89 31.47 16.31
CA PRO A 216 12.82 32.44 16.89
C PRO A 216 14.25 31.90 17.02
N ASN A 217 14.40 30.59 17.19
CA ASN A 217 15.68 29.91 17.41
C ASN A 217 16.23 29.26 16.11
N GLY A 218 15.75 29.69 14.94
CA GLY A 218 16.14 29.15 13.63
C GLY A 218 15.13 28.13 13.06
N THR A 219 15.54 27.44 12.00
CA THR A 219 14.72 26.41 11.34
C THR A 219 14.46 25.24 12.30
N CYS A 220 13.21 24.86 12.44
CA CYS A 220 12.77 23.82 13.36
C CYS A 220 11.94 22.72 12.70
N VAL A 221 11.53 22.93 11.45
CA VAL A 221 11.06 21.89 10.53
C VAL A 221 11.77 22.09 9.19
N LEU A 222 12.34 21.03 8.64
CA LEU A 222 12.81 20.98 7.26
C LEU A 222 12.22 19.73 6.61
N ALA A 223 11.57 19.89 5.47
CA ALA A 223 10.91 18.80 4.77
C ALA A 223 11.16 18.89 3.26
N SER A 224 11.40 17.74 2.65
CA SER A 224 11.50 17.55 1.20
C SER A 224 10.60 16.38 0.85
N MET A 225 9.45 16.61 0.23
CA MET A 225 8.48 15.54 -0.07
C MET A 225 7.53 15.92 -1.20
N GLY A 226 7.15 14.92 -2.00
CA GLY A 226 5.97 14.99 -2.87
C GLY A 226 4.73 14.59 -2.07
N LEU A 227 3.61 15.25 -2.31
CA LEU A 227 2.38 15.03 -1.53
C LEU A 227 1.18 14.85 -2.44
N GLN A 228 0.42 13.78 -2.22
CA GLN A 228 -0.84 13.51 -2.89
C GLN A 228 -1.90 13.19 -1.83
N ILE A 229 -3.05 13.83 -1.93
CA ILE A 229 -4.22 13.49 -1.13
C ILE A 229 -5.11 12.57 -1.95
N ASN A 230 -5.57 11.50 -1.32
CA ASN A 230 -6.54 10.57 -1.89
C ASN A 230 -7.77 10.56 -0.96
N ILE A 231 -8.87 11.17 -1.41
CA ILE A 231 -10.14 11.22 -0.67
C ILE A 231 -11.23 10.50 -1.44
N THR A 232 -11.89 9.56 -0.78
CA THR A 232 -13.12 8.94 -1.28
C THR A 232 -14.32 9.63 -0.64
N TYR A 233 -15.27 10.11 -1.45
CA TYR A 233 -16.42 10.90 -0.98
C TYR A 233 -17.74 10.47 -1.62
N GLU A 234 -18.88 10.74 -0.97
CA GLU A 234 -20.19 10.44 -1.53
C GLU A 234 -20.63 11.57 -2.47
N LYS A 235 -21.08 11.22 -3.67
CA LYS A 235 -21.66 12.17 -4.63
C LYS A 235 -23.16 12.38 -4.37
N LYS A 236 -23.71 13.44 -4.95
CA LYS A 236 -25.15 13.75 -4.92
C LYS A 236 -26.03 12.66 -5.54
N ASP A 237 -25.49 11.83 -6.43
CA ASP A 237 -26.16 10.67 -7.01
C ASP A 237 -25.96 9.38 -6.20
N GLU A 238 -25.54 9.50 -4.93
CA GLU A 238 -25.30 8.41 -3.96
C GLU A 238 -24.17 7.44 -4.37
N LYS A 239 -23.43 7.73 -5.44
CA LYS A 239 -22.23 6.97 -5.82
C LYS A 239 -21.00 7.49 -5.12
N MET A 240 -19.98 6.65 -4.99
CA MET A 240 -18.68 7.11 -4.50
C MET A 240 -17.91 7.84 -5.62
N GLY A 241 -17.30 8.95 -5.24
CA GLY A 241 -16.30 9.70 -5.99
C GLY A 241 -14.93 9.55 -5.36
N LEU A 242 -13.90 9.82 -6.16
CA LEU A 242 -12.51 9.84 -5.75
C LEU A 242 -11.95 11.20 -6.13
N ASP A 243 -11.38 11.91 -5.16
CA ASP A 243 -10.62 13.13 -5.38
C ASP A 243 -9.15 12.82 -5.12
N LEU A 244 -8.33 12.96 -6.16
CA LEU A 244 -6.90 12.73 -6.09
C LEU A 244 -6.18 14.05 -6.39
N LEU A 245 -5.61 14.64 -5.34
CA LEU A 245 -5.00 15.97 -5.41
C LEU A 245 -3.49 15.89 -5.20
N ASN A 246 -2.73 16.10 -6.26
CA ASN A 246 -1.29 16.30 -6.19
C ASN A 246 -0.98 17.74 -5.78
N PHE A 247 -0.16 17.90 -4.74
CA PHE A 247 0.37 19.22 -4.39
C PHE A 247 1.39 19.66 -5.42
N VAL A 248 1.32 20.93 -5.81
CA VAL A 248 2.30 21.55 -6.71
C VAL A 248 3.21 22.45 -5.88
N PRO A 249 4.47 22.07 -5.62
CA PRO A 249 5.33 22.77 -4.67
C PRO A 249 5.47 24.27 -4.89
N ARG A 250 5.50 24.73 -6.15
CA ARG A 250 5.62 26.15 -6.50
C ARG A 250 4.43 26.98 -6.04
N ASN A 251 3.27 26.35 -5.85
CA ASN A 251 2.02 26.97 -5.44
C ASN A 251 1.60 26.55 -4.02
N THR A 252 2.44 25.79 -3.32
CA THR A 252 2.22 25.35 -1.95
C THR A 252 2.94 26.28 -0.99
N THR A 253 2.22 26.80 0.00
CA THR A 253 2.79 27.62 1.07
C THR A 253 2.99 26.76 2.31
N ALA A 254 4.14 26.94 2.97
CA ALA A 254 4.44 26.30 4.24
C ALA A 254 4.28 27.31 5.37
N SER A 255 3.63 26.88 6.45
CA SER A 255 3.53 27.61 7.72
C SER A 255 3.68 26.63 8.87
N GLY A 256 3.93 27.11 10.07
CA GLY A 256 4.12 26.20 11.18
C GLY A 256 4.61 26.88 12.44
N ARG A 257 4.82 26.07 13.47
CA ARG A 257 5.43 26.49 14.73
C ARG A 257 6.12 25.32 15.39
N CYS A 258 7.14 25.62 16.19
CA CYS A 258 7.80 24.62 17.00
C CYS A 258 7.92 25.10 18.43
N ASN A 259 7.90 24.11 19.31
CA ASN A 259 8.05 24.19 20.74
C ASN A 259 9.12 23.15 21.14
N ASN A 260 9.47 23.09 22.41
CA ASN A 260 10.50 22.15 22.88
C ASN A 260 10.11 20.67 22.70
N THR A 261 8.81 20.36 22.67
CA THR A 261 8.30 18.97 22.63
C THR A 261 7.34 18.69 21.48
N SER A 262 6.92 19.72 20.74
CA SER A 262 5.98 19.59 19.62
C SER A 262 6.37 20.49 18.46
N ALA A 263 6.20 20.02 17.24
CA ALA A 263 6.37 20.82 16.04
C ALA A 263 5.17 20.61 15.10
N PHE A 264 4.87 21.63 14.33
CA PHE A 264 3.73 21.65 13.43
C PHE A 264 4.14 22.24 12.09
N LEU A 265 3.82 21.53 11.01
CA LEU A 265 3.97 21.97 9.63
C LEU A 265 2.61 21.95 8.94
N ASN A 266 2.18 23.08 8.42
CA ASN A 266 0.99 23.20 7.60
C ASN A 266 1.38 23.57 6.17
N LEU A 267 0.94 22.74 5.23
CA LEU A 267 1.08 22.97 3.81
C LEU A 267 -0.28 23.36 3.23
N THR A 268 -0.36 24.53 2.61
CA THR A 268 -1.58 25.03 1.99
C THR A 268 -1.38 25.17 0.49
N PHE A 269 -2.21 24.48 -0.29
CA PHE A 269 -2.25 24.50 -1.75
C PHE A 269 -3.70 24.71 -2.18
N GLU A 270 -3.96 25.82 -2.88
CA GLU A 270 -5.31 26.25 -3.26
C GLU A 270 -6.27 26.30 -2.07
N LYS A 271 -7.34 25.49 -2.08
CA LYS A 271 -8.35 25.39 -1.01
C LYS A 271 -8.02 24.29 0.01
N THR A 272 -6.86 23.65 -0.13
CA THR A 272 -6.48 22.48 0.62
C THR A 272 -5.38 22.81 1.61
N SER A 273 -5.53 22.35 2.85
CA SER A 273 -4.55 22.47 3.92
C SER A 273 -4.27 21.11 4.52
N VAL A 274 -2.99 20.75 4.62
CA VAL A 274 -2.51 19.53 5.26
C VAL A 274 -1.56 19.91 6.40
N ALA A 275 -1.91 19.44 7.58
CA ALA A 275 -1.31 19.80 8.84
C ALA A 275 -0.64 18.57 9.45
N PHE A 276 0.69 18.57 9.57
CA PHE A 276 1.50 17.52 10.18
C PHE A 276 1.88 17.93 11.60
N TYR A 277 1.61 17.06 12.56
CA TYR A 277 1.91 17.27 13.98
C TYR A 277 2.99 16.28 14.41
N PHE A 278 4.12 16.80 14.86
CA PHE A 278 5.25 16.03 15.36
C PHE A 278 5.37 16.17 16.87
N ALA A 279 5.69 15.05 17.52
CA ALA A 279 5.97 15.00 18.95
C ALA A 279 7.40 14.51 19.20
N LEU A 280 8.03 15.04 20.24
CA LEU A 280 9.32 14.57 20.73
C LEU A 280 9.13 13.66 21.94
N ASN A 281 9.67 12.44 21.86
CA ASN A 281 9.89 11.61 23.04
C ASN A 281 11.26 11.97 23.64
N ALA A 282 11.26 12.80 24.68
CA ALA A 282 12.48 13.28 25.33
C ALA A 282 13.34 12.16 25.91
N SER A 283 12.73 11.08 26.44
CA SER A 283 13.48 9.96 27.04
C SER A 283 14.28 9.16 26.02
N SER A 284 13.82 9.13 24.76
CA SER A 284 14.50 8.39 23.68
C SER A 284 15.19 9.31 22.67
N GLU A 285 15.09 10.62 22.86
CA GLU A 285 15.53 11.66 21.93
C GLU A 285 15.09 11.39 20.48
N LYS A 286 13.85 10.91 20.31
CA LYS A 286 13.26 10.59 19.01
C LYS A 286 12.01 11.40 18.77
N PHE A 287 11.92 12.01 17.59
CA PHE A 287 10.67 12.58 17.10
C PHE A 287 9.90 11.56 16.28
N PHE A 288 8.59 11.78 16.15
CA PHE A 288 7.71 11.01 15.27
C PHE A 288 6.52 11.88 14.86
N LEU A 289 5.88 11.53 13.75
CA LEU A 289 4.60 12.09 13.35
C LEU A 289 3.52 11.57 14.31
N GLN A 290 2.96 12.44 15.14
CA GLN A 290 1.88 12.12 16.07
C GLN A 290 0.51 12.18 15.39
N GLY A 291 0.38 13.02 14.37
CA GLY A 291 -0.89 13.12 13.68
C GLY A 291 -0.84 13.94 12.40
N VAL A 292 -1.92 13.81 11.63
CA VAL A 292 -2.18 14.56 10.40
C VAL A 292 -3.59 15.12 10.45
N SER A 293 -3.80 16.30 9.91
CA SER A 293 -5.13 16.84 9.63
C SER A 293 -5.21 17.34 8.20
N VAL A 294 -6.32 17.04 7.53
CA VAL A 294 -6.61 17.46 6.16
C VAL A 294 -7.88 18.30 6.19
N ASN A 295 -7.85 19.43 5.50
CA ASN A 295 -9.00 20.29 5.28
C ASN A 295 -9.01 20.69 3.81
N THR A 296 -10.07 20.38 3.06
CA THR A 296 -10.19 20.71 1.64
C THR A 296 -11.64 20.98 1.23
N THR A 297 -11.80 21.52 0.03
CA THR A 297 -13.08 21.58 -0.67
C THR A 297 -13.09 20.55 -1.79
N LEU A 298 -14.00 19.59 -1.70
CA LEU A 298 -14.22 18.54 -2.70
C LEU A 298 -14.93 19.08 -3.95
N PRO A 299 -14.90 18.33 -5.07
CA PRO A 299 -15.63 18.66 -6.29
C PRO A 299 -17.14 18.88 -6.06
N SER A 300 -17.77 19.67 -6.94
CA SER A 300 -19.15 20.14 -6.78
C SER A 300 -20.23 19.03 -6.80
N GLU A 301 -19.88 17.87 -7.34
CA GLU A 301 -20.66 16.66 -7.36
C GLU A 301 -20.71 15.96 -5.99
N ALA A 302 -19.82 16.31 -5.06
CA ALA A 302 -19.86 15.81 -3.69
C ALA A 302 -21.16 16.24 -2.99
N LYS A 303 -21.69 15.34 -2.18
CA LYS A 303 -22.85 15.60 -1.31
C LYS A 303 -22.49 16.64 -0.25
N GLU A 304 -21.35 16.47 0.38
CA GLU A 304 -20.71 17.44 1.28
C GLU A 304 -19.44 17.97 0.61
N THR A 305 -19.43 19.25 0.27
CA THR A 305 -18.29 19.85 -0.45
C THR A 305 -17.14 20.23 0.48
N GLN A 306 -17.39 20.40 1.78
CA GLN A 306 -16.31 20.64 2.74
C GLN A 306 -15.85 19.33 3.37
N PHE A 307 -14.56 19.02 3.23
CA PHE A 307 -13.98 17.83 3.80
C PHE A 307 -12.97 18.17 4.89
N ARG A 308 -13.12 17.53 6.05
CA ARG A 308 -12.19 17.62 7.19
C ARG A 308 -11.94 16.24 7.75
N ALA A 309 -10.68 15.90 7.93
CA ALA A 309 -10.24 14.63 8.48
C ALA A 309 -9.02 14.84 9.37
N SER A 310 -8.87 14.03 10.42
CA SER A 310 -7.70 14.07 11.28
C SER A 310 -7.42 12.73 11.93
N ASN A 311 -6.14 12.38 12.04
CA ASN A 311 -5.63 11.27 12.83
C ASN A 311 -4.63 11.82 13.85
N GLY A 312 -4.81 11.52 15.14
CA GLY A 312 -3.94 11.95 16.23
C GLY A 312 -3.16 10.81 16.90
N SER A 313 -3.23 9.60 16.35
CA SER A 313 -2.68 8.37 16.93
C SER A 313 -1.62 7.74 16.02
N MET A 314 -0.75 8.57 15.46
CA MET A 314 0.28 8.19 14.49
C MET A 314 1.66 7.99 15.17
N SER A 315 2.56 7.27 14.50
CA SER A 315 3.92 7.00 14.96
C SER A 315 4.96 6.90 13.82
N GLU A 316 4.59 7.32 12.61
CA GLU A 316 5.38 7.28 11.38
C GLU A 316 6.46 8.39 11.34
N LEU A 317 7.27 8.42 10.28
CA LEU A 317 8.30 9.43 10.02
C LEU A 317 9.24 9.68 11.22
N ARG A 318 9.63 8.59 11.90
CA ARG A 318 10.38 8.63 13.16
C ARG A 318 11.88 8.72 12.91
N ALA A 319 12.56 9.66 13.58
CA ALA A 319 14.02 9.69 13.63
C ALA A 319 14.56 10.23 14.96
N THR A 320 15.85 10.01 15.19
CA THR A 320 16.58 10.60 16.32
C THR A 320 16.75 12.10 16.10
N VAL A 321 16.64 12.90 17.16
CA VAL A 321 16.85 14.34 17.11
C VAL A 321 18.25 14.65 16.59
N GLY A 322 18.32 15.55 15.60
CA GLY A 322 19.56 15.88 14.89
C GLY A 322 19.76 15.13 13.57
N ASN A 323 19.03 14.03 13.34
CA ASN A 323 19.04 13.29 12.07
C ASN A 323 17.74 13.53 11.29
N SER A 324 17.81 13.30 9.98
CA SER A 324 16.62 13.27 9.12
C SER A 324 16.03 11.86 8.95
N TYR A 325 14.70 11.77 8.93
CA TYR A 325 14.00 10.60 8.37
C TYR A 325 14.06 10.70 6.84
N ARG A 326 14.35 9.61 6.15
CA ARG A 326 14.34 9.58 4.67
C ARG A 326 13.76 8.28 4.14
N CYS A 327 12.78 8.38 3.25
CA CYS A 327 12.21 7.27 2.52
C CYS A 327 11.95 7.68 1.06
N SER A 328 12.55 6.96 0.12
CA SER A 328 12.35 7.21 -1.32
C SER A 328 11.06 6.59 -1.86
N ALA A 329 10.54 5.56 -1.17
CA ALA A 329 9.28 4.91 -1.54
C ALA A 329 8.07 5.79 -1.21
N GLU A 330 6.93 5.46 -1.81
CA GLU A 330 5.64 6.04 -1.42
C GLU A 330 5.23 5.50 -0.04
N GLU A 331 4.88 6.42 0.86
CA GLU A 331 4.31 6.12 2.16
C GLU A 331 2.87 6.63 2.23
N ASN A 332 1.94 5.72 2.52
CA ASN A 332 0.51 6.04 2.62
C ASN A 332 0.13 6.25 4.08
N LEU A 333 0.01 7.51 4.47
CA LEU A 333 -0.40 7.92 5.81
C LEU A 333 -1.93 7.93 5.88
N GLN A 334 -2.50 6.95 6.57
CA GLN A 334 -3.95 6.87 6.73
C GLN A 334 -4.45 7.96 7.70
N VAL A 335 -5.26 8.88 7.17
CA VAL A 335 -5.91 9.93 7.98
C VAL A 335 -7.25 9.43 8.51
N THR A 336 -8.10 8.88 7.63
CA THR A 336 -9.32 8.15 7.98
C THR A 336 -9.49 6.94 7.05
N ASP A 337 -10.60 6.21 7.20
CA ASP A 337 -11.07 5.21 6.23
C ASP A 337 -11.29 5.78 4.82
N LYS A 338 -11.63 7.07 4.74
CA LYS A 338 -11.96 7.79 3.49
C LYS A 338 -10.85 8.71 2.98
N ALA A 339 -9.75 8.88 3.72
CA ALA A 339 -8.67 9.78 3.34
C ALA A 339 -7.29 9.22 3.65
N TYR A 340 -6.46 9.19 2.61
CA TYR A 340 -5.04 8.87 2.69
C TYR A 340 -4.22 10.09 2.25
N LEU A 341 -3.08 10.24 2.90
CA LEU A 341 -2.06 11.19 2.53
C LEU A 341 -0.82 10.42 2.06
N ASN A 342 -0.61 10.42 0.76
CA ASN A 342 0.47 9.69 0.12
C ASN A 342 1.69 10.61 0.01
N VAL A 343 2.80 10.19 0.60
CA VAL A 343 4.04 10.97 0.68
C VAL A 343 5.12 10.28 -0.14
N PHE A 344 5.75 11.02 -1.05
CA PHE A 344 6.72 10.48 -2.02
C PHE A 344 8.09 11.11 -1.79
N ASN A 345 9.14 10.29 -1.83
CA ASN A 345 10.53 10.76 -1.67
C ASN A 345 10.71 11.68 -0.45
N VAL A 346 10.14 11.27 0.69
CA VAL A 346 10.17 12.06 1.92
C VAL A 346 11.58 12.09 2.50
N GLN A 347 12.04 13.29 2.83
CA GLN A 347 13.10 13.53 3.77
C GLN A 347 12.64 14.61 4.73
N ILE A 348 12.58 14.33 6.04
CA ILE A 348 12.04 15.25 7.03
C ILE A 348 12.85 15.24 8.31
N GLN A 349 13.06 16.42 8.88
CA GLN A 349 13.74 16.62 10.15
C GLN A 349 13.02 17.71 10.94
N VAL A 350 12.94 17.50 12.25
CA VAL A 350 12.23 18.38 13.19
C VAL A 350 13.06 18.60 14.44
N PHE A 351 12.78 19.70 15.13
CA PHE A 351 13.42 20.18 16.36
C PHE A 351 14.85 20.70 16.18
N LYS A 352 15.84 19.82 16.04
CA LYS A 352 17.25 20.20 15.92
C LYS A 352 17.70 20.15 14.47
N ILE A 353 17.99 21.30 13.88
CA ILE A 353 18.43 21.46 12.49
C ILE A 353 19.61 22.42 12.46
N ASP A 354 20.79 21.91 12.14
CA ASP A 354 22.03 22.69 12.14
C ASP A 354 22.33 23.21 10.72
N GLY A 355 22.48 24.53 10.57
CA GLY A 355 22.86 25.16 9.30
C GLY A 355 21.84 25.01 8.17
N ASP A 356 20.54 24.91 8.50
CA ASP A 356 19.42 24.77 7.57
C ASP A 356 19.55 23.58 6.60
N LYS A 357 20.20 22.51 7.05
CA LYS A 357 20.44 21.29 6.28
C LYS A 357 19.97 20.07 7.05
N PHE A 358 19.63 19.03 6.31
CA PHE A 358 19.38 17.71 6.88
C PHE A 358 20.67 17.17 7.50
N GLY A 359 20.54 16.62 8.71
CA GLY A 359 21.58 15.84 9.40
C GLY A 359 21.51 14.36 9.11
#